data_AF-A0A7X6SUZ7-F1
#
_entry.id   AF-A0A7X6SUZ7-F1
#
_cell.length_a   1.000
_cell.length_b   1.000
_cell.length_c   1.000
_cell.angle_alpha   90.00
_cell.angle_beta   90.00
_cell.angle_gamma   90.00
#
_symmetry.space_group_name_H-M   'P 1'
#
loop_
_entity.id
_entity.type
_entity.pdbx_description
1 polymer ?
#
loop_
_entity_poly.entity_id
_entity_poly.type
_entity_poly.pdbx_seq_one_letter_code
_entity_poly.pdbx_strand_id
1 'polypeptide(L)' 'SQQSRSSGDDAEAACYIYATVNGSAAWGVGIAGSITRASIKALTSAVNRALRVEASVLAGGV' A
#
# COMPACT_ATOMS: atom_id res chain seq x y z
N SER A 1 5.16 -8.37 0.54
CA SER A 1 4.58 -9.71 0.69
C SER A 1 3.25 -9.76 -0.05
N GLN A 2 2.88 -10.91 -0.62
CA GLN A 2 1.62 -11.08 -1.35
C GLN A 2 1.00 -12.46 -1.14
N GLN A 3 -0.32 -12.53 -1.06
CA GLN A 3 -1.06 -13.78 -0.88
C GLN A 3 -2.51 -13.70 -1.38
N SER A 4 -3.10 -14.85 -1.73
CA SER A 4 -4.55 -14.98 -1.94
C SER A 4 -5.31 -15.02 -0.60
N ARG A 5 -6.55 -14.50 -0.56
CA ARG A 5 -7.46 -14.49 0.60
C ARG A 5 -8.51 -15.60 0.56
N SER A 6 -8.68 -16.27 -0.58
CA SER A 6 -9.58 -17.42 -0.75
C SER A 6 -9.05 -18.39 -1.82
N SER A 7 -9.66 -19.57 -1.92
CA SER A 7 -9.44 -20.55 -2.98
C SER A 7 -10.59 -20.51 -3.98
N GLY A 8 -10.30 -20.49 -5.28
CA GLY A 8 -11.30 -20.42 -6.36
C GLY A 8 -10.93 -19.36 -7.41
N ASP A 9 -11.63 -19.37 -8.54
CA ASP A 9 -11.33 -18.50 -9.69
C ASP A 9 -11.56 -17.00 -9.37
N ASP A 10 -12.46 -16.70 -8.43
CA ASP A 10 -12.76 -15.34 -7.94
C ASP A 10 -11.97 -14.96 -6.67
N ALA A 11 -10.83 -15.59 -6.42
CA ALA A 11 -10.09 -15.35 -5.20
C ALA A 11 -9.50 -13.94 -5.11
N GLU A 12 -9.78 -13.24 -4.01
CA GLU A 12 -9.19 -11.93 -3.77
C GLU A 12 -7.71 -12.06 -3.40
N ALA A 13 -6.84 -11.28 -4.03
CA ALA A 13 -5.45 -11.15 -3.64
C ALA A 13 -5.24 -9.96 -2.70
N ALA A 14 -4.39 -10.15 -1.69
CA ALA A 14 -3.88 -9.11 -0.80
C ALA A 14 -2.38 -8.88 -1.06
N CYS A 15 -1.98 -7.62 -1.13
CA CYS A 15 -0.59 -7.20 -1.31
C CYS A 15 -0.19 -6.16 -0.26
N TYR A 16 1.01 -6.33 0.30
CA TYR A 16 1.62 -5.45 1.28
C TYR A 16 2.98 -4.99 0.76
N ILE A 17 3.15 -3.68 0.63
CA ILE A 17 4.37 -3.04 0.15
C ILE A 17 4.91 -2.12 1.24
N TYR A 18 6.19 -2.29 1.57
CA TYR A 18 6.95 -1.30 2.34
C TYR A 18 7.80 -0.51 1.35
N ALA A 19 7.61 0.81 1.32
CA ALA A 19 8.34 1.67 0.41
C ALA A 19 8.72 2.97 1.09
N THR A 20 9.91 3.47 0.74
CA THR A 20 10.34 4.82 1.07
C THR A 20 10.00 5.71 -0.12
N VAL A 21 9.18 6.72 0.12
CA VAL A 21 8.75 7.71 -0.88
C VAL A 21 9.15 9.08 -0.36
N ASN A 22 9.93 9.84 -1.14
CA ASN A 22 10.47 11.15 -0.73
C ASN A 22 11.14 11.13 0.66
N GLY A 23 11.87 10.06 1.00
CA GLY A 23 12.52 9.91 2.31
C GLY A 23 11.59 9.49 3.46
N SER A 24 10.27 9.43 3.25
CA SER A 24 9.30 8.94 4.22
C SER A 24 8.94 7.48 3.96
N ALA A 25 9.20 6.60 4.93
CA ALA A 25 8.86 5.19 4.84
C ALA A 25 7.40 4.94 5.24
N ALA A 26 6.67 4.19 4.42
CA ALA A 26 5.28 3.83 4.70
C ALA A 26 4.93 2.42 4.22
N TRP A 27 4.00 1.81 4.94
CA TRP A 27 3.34 0.58 4.51
C TRP A 27 2.09 0.89 3.70
N GLY A 28 1.98 0.29 2.53
CA GLY A 28 0.79 0.27 1.70
C GLY A 28 0.13 -1.11 1.66
N VAL A 29 -1.19 -1.12 1.60
CA VAL A 29 -2.01 -2.35 1.53
C VAL A 29 -2.98 -2.24 0.36
N GLY A 30 -3.12 -3.31 -0.42
CA GLY A 30 -4.05 -3.38 -1.54
C GLY A 30 -4.76 -4.73 -1.61
N ILE A 31 -6.07 -4.69 -1.86
CA ILE A 31 -6.92 -5.88 -2.04
C ILE A 31 -7.65 -5.77 -3.38
N ALA A 32 -7.55 -6.81 -4.21
CA ALA A 32 -8.27 -6.90 -5.49
C ALA A 32 -8.36 -8.35 -5.97
N GLY A 33 -9.34 -8.66 -6.83
CA GLY A 33 -9.50 -9.98 -7.47
C GLY A 33 -8.36 -10.43 -8.40
N SER A 34 -7.28 -9.66 -8.51
CA SER A 34 -6.04 -10.13 -9.13
C SER A 34 -4.83 -9.54 -8.43
N ILE A 35 -3.73 -10.29 -8.42
CA ILE A 35 -2.51 -9.88 -7.75
C ILE A 35 -1.93 -8.58 -8.32
N THR A 36 -2.01 -8.39 -9.65
CA THR A 36 -1.55 -7.18 -10.34
C THR A 36 -2.35 -5.94 -9.91
N ARG A 37 -3.67 -6.07 -9.71
CA ARG A 37 -4.50 -4.96 -9.23
C ARG A 37 -4.26 -4.69 -7.75
N ALA A 38 -4.02 -5.73 -6.96
CA ALA A 38 -3.73 -5.61 -5.54
C ALA A 38 -2.39 -4.90 -5.30
N SER A 39 -1.36 -5.18 -6.10
CA SER A 39 -0.06 -4.52 -5.99
C SER A 39 -0.11 -3.03 -6.33
N ILE A 40 -0.82 -2.63 -7.39
CA ILE A 40 -1.02 -1.21 -7.74
C ILE A 40 -1.72 -0.46 -6.60
N LYS A 41 -2.80 -1.04 -6.05
CA LYS A 41 -3.50 -0.46 -4.89
C LYS A 41 -2.59 -0.33 -3.67
N ALA A 42 -1.75 -1.33 -3.39
CA ALA A 42 -0.79 -1.28 -2.30
C ALA A 42 0.23 -0.15 -2.51
N LEU A 43 0.71 0.04 -3.74
CA LEU A 43 1.61 1.13 -4.11
C LEU A 43 0.98 2.51 -3.89
N THR A 44 -0.24 2.74 -4.42
CA THR A 44 -0.97 3.99 -4.20
C THR A 44 -1.22 4.23 -2.71
N SER A 45 -1.56 3.19 -1.94
CA SER A 45 -1.70 3.29 -0.49
C SER A 45 -0.40 3.70 0.21
N ALA A 46 0.76 3.17 -0.20
CA ALA A 46 2.05 3.52 0.39
C ALA A 46 2.40 4.99 0.10
N VAL A 47 2.25 5.42 -1.15
CA VAL A 47 2.53 6.79 -1.59
C VAL A 47 1.66 7.80 -0.86
N ASN A 48 0.34 7.58 -0.81
CA ASN A 48 -0.58 8.50 -0.13
C ASN A 48 -0.27 8.64 1.37
N ARG A 49 0.16 7.54 2.01
CA ARG A 49 0.55 7.55 3.42
C ARG A 49 1.88 8.27 3.64
N ALA A 50 2.88 8.02 2.80
CA ALA A 50 4.18 8.67 2.90
C ALA A 50 4.06 10.19 2.70
N LEU A 51 3.27 10.65 1.70
CA LEU A 51 3.01 12.08 1.49
C LEU A 51 2.23 12.71 2.64
N ARG A 52 1.34 11.96 3.29
CA ARG A 52 0.63 12.44 4.49
C ARG A 52 1.57 12.60 5.68
N VAL A 53 2.51 11.67 5.86
CA VAL A 53 3.54 11.76 6.90
C VAL A 53 4.45 12.97 6.63
N GLU A 54 4.94 13.12 5.41
CA GLU A 54 5.75 14.27 4.99
C GLU A 54 5.00 15.60 5.24
N ALA A 55 3.73 15.68 4.82
CA ALA A 55 2.90 16.86 5.07
C ALA A 55 2.70 17.14 6.56
N SER A 56 2.50 16.12 7.40
CA SER A 56 2.40 16.31 8.85
C SER A 56 3.70 16.81 9.48
N VAL A 57 4.86 16.32 9.01
CA VAL A 57 6.18 16.77 9.46
C VAL A 57 6.39 18.23 9.09
N LEU A 58 6.06 18.62 7.86
CA LEU A 58 6.17 20.02 7.40
C LEU A 58 5.19 20.96 8.10
N ALA A 59 4.02 20.46 8.49
CA ALA A 59 3.01 21.24 9.21
C ALA A 59 3.28 21.39 10.73
N GLY A 60 4.42 20.90 11.23
CA GLY A 60 4.80 21.02 12.65
C GLY A 60 4.06 20.06 13.58
N GLY A 61 3.48 18.97 13.05
CA GLY A 61 2.94 17.89 13.88
C GLY A 61 4.08 17.12 14.55
N VAL A 62 4.10 17.17 15.88
CA VAL A 62 5.00 16.35 16.74
C VAL A 62 4.72 14.86 16.61
#